data_AF-A0A0F9LBW3-F1
#
_entry.id   AF-A0A0F9LBW3-F1
#
_cell.length_a   1.000
_cell.length_b   1.000
_cell.length_c   1.000
_cell.angle_alpha   90.00
_cell.angle_beta   90.00
_cell.angle_gamma   90.00
#
_symmetry.space_group_name_H-M   'P 1'
#
loop_
_entity.id
_entity.type
_entity.pdbx_description
1 polymer ?
#
loop_
_entity_poly.entity_id
_entity_poly.type
_entity_poly.pdbx_seq_one_letter_code
_entity_poly.pdbx_strand_id
1 'polypeptide(L)' 'NSLNLNIPLKINGKIIISTLKLEEGPIIGKIITKIRENIKSGNLINKEKDLLLFIKKLDLSKFENE' A
#
# COMPACT_ATOMS: atom_id res chain seq x y z
N ASN A 1 -5.66 -14.85 20.41
CA ASN A 1 -4.79 -13.68 20.20
C ASN A 1 -5.41 -12.76 19.17
N SER A 2 -6.09 -11.72 19.63
CA SER A 2 -6.68 -10.66 18.81
C SER A 2 -5.57 -9.92 18.04
N LEU A 3 -5.36 -10.32 16.78
CA LEU A 3 -4.57 -9.55 15.82
C LEU A 3 -5.21 -8.17 15.73
N ASN A 4 -4.53 -7.16 16.29
CA ASN A 4 -4.97 -5.78 16.27
C ASN A 4 -4.94 -5.29 14.81
N LEU A 5 -6.06 -5.46 14.10
CA LEU A 5 -6.20 -5.23 12.65
C LEU A 5 -6.12 -3.75 12.25
N ASN A 6 -6.00 -2.85 13.23
CA ASN A 6 -5.99 -1.40 13.04
C ASN A 6 -4.62 -0.76 13.28
N ILE A 7 -3.52 -1.45 12.99
CA ILE A 7 -2.20 -0.79 12.98
C ILE A 7 -2.21 0.26 11.85
N PRO A 8 -1.95 1.55 12.17
CA PRO A 8 -1.81 2.58 11.16
C PRO A 8 -0.65 2.24 10.23
N LEU A 9 -0.87 2.36 8.92
CA LEU A 9 0.22 2.25 7.96
C LEU A 9 1.21 3.41 8.18
N LYS A 10 2.50 3.14 8.03
CA LYS A 10 3.54 4.18 8.09
C LYS A 10 3.59 5.06 6.83
N ILE A 11 2.72 4.81 5.85
CA ILE A 11 2.45 5.70 4.71
C ILE A 11 0.95 5.96 4.58
N ASN A 12 0.59 7.09 3.98
CA ASN A 12 -0.80 7.48 3.72
C ASN A 12 -1.05 7.65 2.20
N GLY A 13 -2.30 7.94 1.83
CA GLY A 13 -2.69 8.12 0.42
C GLY A 13 -1.88 9.21 -0.29
N LYS A 14 -1.57 10.34 0.36
CA LYS A 14 -0.79 11.43 -0.23
C LYS A 14 0.63 10.98 -0.62
N ILE A 15 1.26 10.15 0.20
CA ILE A 15 2.58 9.58 -0.10
C ILE A 15 2.50 8.64 -1.31
N ILE A 16 1.45 7.83 -1.41
CA ILE A 16 1.23 6.91 -2.53
C ILE A 16 1.05 7.69 -3.83
N ILE A 17 0.17 8.69 -3.83
CA ILE A 17 -0.10 9.61 -4.96
C ILE A 17 1.20 10.25 -5.44
N SER A 18 1.95 10.87 -4.52
CA SER A 18 3.23 11.53 -4.84
C SER A 18 4.28 10.55 -5.39
N THR A 19 4.42 9.38 -4.77
CA THR A 19 5.45 8.39 -5.17
C THR A 19 5.18 7.78 -6.54
N LEU A 20 3.91 7.56 -6.86
CA LEU A 20 3.48 6.90 -8.10
C LEU A 20 3.06 7.88 -9.20
N LYS A 21 3.07 9.19 -8.91
CA LYS A 21 2.56 10.24 -9.80
C LYS A 21 1.13 9.95 -10.28
N LEU A 22 0.29 9.47 -9.37
CA LEU A 22 -1.11 9.16 -9.63
C LEU A 22 -1.99 10.38 -9.34
N GLU A 23 -3.20 10.38 -9.90
CA GLU A 23 -4.28 11.27 -9.45
C GLU A 23 -5.04 10.63 -8.26
N GLU A 24 -5.78 11.46 -7.53
CA GLU A 24 -6.68 10.96 -6.50
C GLU A 24 -7.77 10.08 -7.12
N GLY A 25 -7.97 8.88 -6.58
CA GLY A 25 -8.97 7.96 -7.11
C GLY A 25 -9.02 6.60 -6.41
N PRO A 26 -9.93 5.70 -6.85
CA PRO A 26 -10.15 4.39 -6.22
C PRO A 26 -8.89 3.51 -6.17
N ILE A 27 -7.97 3.70 -7.12
CA ILE A 27 -6.69 2.98 -7.19
C ILE A 27 -5.87 3.10 -5.90
N ILE A 28 -5.93 4.25 -5.22
CA ILE A 28 -5.21 4.47 -3.95
C ILE A 28 -5.75 3.53 -2.86
N GLY A 29 -7.06 3.33 -2.80
CA GLY A 29 -7.70 2.36 -1.90
C GLY A 29 -7.23 0.94 -2.17
N LYS A 30 -7.16 0.53 -3.45
CA LYS A 30 -6.67 -0.80 -3.84
C LYS A 30 -5.21 -1.01 -3.44
N ILE A 31 -4.35 -0.01 -3.65
CA ILE A 31 -2.94 -0.06 -3.23
C ILE A 31 -2.82 -0.21 -1.71
N ILE A 32 -3.60 0.57 -0.94
CA ILE A 32 -3.64 0.46 0.53
C ILE A 32 -4.06 -0.94 0.97
N THR A 33 -5.09 -1.52 0.34
CA THR A 33 -5.52 -2.89 0.60
C THR A 33 -4.39 -3.88 0.33
N LYS A 34 -3.72 -3.77 -0.83
CA LYS A 34 -2.61 -4.65 -1.20
C LYS A 34 -1.43 -4.59 -0.23
N ILE A 35 -1.09 -3.38 0.25
CA ILE A 35 -0.08 -3.19 1.29
C ILE A 35 -0.48 -3.94 2.57
N ARG A 36 -1.74 -3.78 3.01
CA ARG A 36 -2.24 -4.45 4.22
C ARG A 36 -2.21 -5.97 4.10
N GLU A 37 -2.56 -6.52 2.93
CA GLU A 37 -2.46 -7.96 2.67
C GLU A 37 -1.02 -8.46 2.80
N ASN A 38 -0.06 -7.78 2.16
CA ASN A 38 1.34 -8.19 2.23
C ASN A 38 1.93 -8.10 3.65
N ILE A 39 1.49 -7.12 4.45
CA ILE A 39 1.86 -7.03 5.87
C ILE A 39 1.25 -8.20 6.66
N LYS A 40 -0.04 -8.51 6.44
CA LYS A 40 -0.72 -9.63 7.13
C LYS A 40 -0.07 -10.97 6.80
N SER A 41 0.38 -11.16 5.55
CA SER A 41 1.08 -12.37 5.11
C SER A 41 2.55 -12.45 5.55
N GLY A 42 3.09 -11.41 6.20
CA GLY A 42 4.50 -11.37 6.63
C GLY A 42 5.50 -11.07 5.50
N ASN A 43 5.01 -10.75 4.28
CA ASN A 43 5.84 -10.44 3.12
C ASN A 43 6.34 -8.99 3.10
N LEU A 44 5.73 -8.11 3.91
CA LEU A 44 6.05 -6.69 3.96
C LEU A 44 6.06 -6.19 5.40
N ILE A 45 7.08 -5.40 5.74
CA ILE A 45 7.22 -4.78 7.05
C ILE A 45 6.52 -3.40 7.02
N ASN A 46 5.72 -3.09 8.04
CA ASN A 46 5.09 -1.76 8.21
C ASN A 46 6.11 -0.70 8.67
N LYS A 47 7.14 -0.45 7.85
CA LYS A 47 8.14 0.61 8.00
C LYS A 47 8.15 1.45 6.72
N GLU A 48 8.28 2.76 6.87
CA GLU A 48 8.15 3.70 5.75
C GLU A 48 9.04 3.36 4.55
N LYS A 49 10.34 3.07 4.79
CA LYS A 49 11.28 2.67 3.72
C LYS A 49 10.84 1.43 2.95
N ASP A 50 10.38 0.39 3.65
CA ASP A 50 9.95 -0.87 3.04
C ASP A 50 8.67 -0.68 2.23
N LEU A 51 7.72 0.09 2.77
CA LEU A 51 6.47 0.43 2.10
C LEU A 51 6.71 1.27 0.84
N LEU A 52 7.61 2.26 0.90
CA LEU A 52 8.00 3.08 -0.24
C LEU A 52 8.68 2.24 -1.33
N LEU A 53 9.58 1.33 -0.95
CA LEU A 53 10.22 0.43 -1.90
C LEU A 53 9.21 -0.52 -2.55
N PHE A 54 8.25 -1.02 -1.78
CA PHE A 54 7.18 -1.87 -2.27
C PHE A 54 6.32 -1.14 -3.30
N ILE A 55 5.80 0.05 -2.98
CA ILE A 55 4.93 0.77 -3.92
C ILE A 55 5.67 1.15 -5.21
N LYS A 56 6.95 1.55 -5.13
CA LYS A 56 7.77 1.86 -6.32
C LYS A 56 7.95 0.68 -7.28
N LYS A 57 7.76 -0.55 -6.79
CA LYS A 57 7.84 -1.79 -7.59
C LYS A 57 6.47 -2.32 -8.00
N LEU A 58 5.38 -1.65 -7.65
CA LEU A 58 4.04 -2.07 -8.05
C LEU A 58 3.87 -1.92 -9.55
N ASP A 59 3.31 -2.95 -10.15
CA ASP A 59 2.81 -2.91 -11.52
C ASP A 59 1.37 -2.38 -11.50
N LEU A 60 1.21 -1.11 -11.85
CA LEU A 60 -0.08 -0.39 -11.76
C LEU A 60 -1.11 -0.89 -12.78
N SER A 61 -0.67 -1.50 -13.89
CA SER A 61 -1.57 -2.07 -14.89
C SER A 61 -2.50 -3.16 -14.32
N LYS A 62 -2.06 -3.81 -13.23
CA LYS A 62 -2.83 -4.83 -12.51
C LYS A 62 -3.97 -4.27 -11.67
N PHE A 63 -4.02 -2.95 -11.46
CA PHE A 63 -5.03 -2.31 -10.61
C PHE A 63 -6.14 -1.63 -11.42
N GLU A 64 -5.92 -1.38 -12.71
CA GLU A 64 -6.88 -0.74 -13.62
C GLU A 64 -7.95 -1.72 -14.15
N ASN A 65 -7.73 -3.04 -14.03
CA ASN A 65 -8.57 -4.09 -14.62
C ASN A 65 -9.37 -4.94 -13.61
N GLU A 66 -9.39 -4.56 -12.32
CA GLU A 66 -10.26 -5.14 -11.27
C GLU A 66 -11.51 -4.29 -11.03
#